data_AF-A0A3M1XHU4-F1
#
_entry.id   AF-A0A3M1XHU4-F1
#
_cell.length_a   1.000
_cell.length_b   1.000
_cell.length_c   1.000
_cell.angle_alpha   90.00
_cell.angle_beta   90.00
_cell.angle_gamma   90.00
#
_symmetry.space_group_name_H-M   'P 1'
#
loop_
_entity.id
_entity.type
_entity.pdbx_description
1 polymer ?
#
loop_
_entity_poly.entity_id
_entity_poly.type
_entity_poly.pdbx_seq_one_letter_code
_entity_poly.pdbx_strand_id
1 'polypeptide(L)' 'MKIVILDGITTNSGDLDWAPLARLGQLSVYDRTAATEIVARASEAEALLLNKTPLDAATLKQLPKLRYIGVLATGYNT' A
#
# COMPACT_ATOMS: atom_id res chain seq x y z
N MET A 1 3.04 -11.22 8.62
CA MET A 1 2.70 -9.84 8.26
C MET A 1 2.34 -9.78 6.78
N LYS A 2 1.14 -9.32 6.45
CA LYS A 2 0.72 -9.06 5.06
C LYS A 2 0.97 -7.59 4.69
N ILE A 3 1.78 -7.37 3.66
CA ILE A 3 2.24 -6.06 3.21
C ILE A 3 1.67 -5.82 1.81
N VAL A 4 1.01 -4.67 1.62
CA VAL A 4 0.41 -4.30 0.33
C VAL A 4 0.95 -2.94 -0.12
N ILE A 5 1.39 -2.85 -1.37
CA ILE A 5 1.74 -1.58 -2.03
C ILE A 5 0.67 -1.26 -3.06
N LEU A 6 -0.01 -0.11 -2.95
CA LEU A 6 -1.16 0.23 -3.81
C LEU A 6 -0.77 0.91 -5.14
N ASP A 7 0.39 1.54 -5.21
CA ASP A 7 0.83 2.34 -6.37
C ASP A 7 2.34 2.23 -6.63
N GLY A 8 2.83 0.99 -6.68
CA GLY A 8 4.25 0.64 -6.77
C GLY A 8 4.98 1.24 -7.97
N ILE A 9 4.31 1.44 -9.11
CA ILE A 9 4.94 1.98 -10.33
C ILE A 9 5.48 3.40 -10.12
N THR A 10 4.93 4.15 -9.16
CA THR A 10 5.38 5.51 -8.86
C THR A 10 6.72 5.54 -8.12
N THR A 11 7.07 4.45 -7.44
CA THR A 11 8.30 4.34 -6.64
C THR A 11 9.33 3.43 -7.32
N ASN A 12 8.88 2.36 -7.98
CA ASN A 12 9.73 1.40 -8.66
C ASN A 12 9.13 1.07 -10.03
N SER A 13 9.83 1.45 -11.09
CA SER A 13 9.40 1.22 -12.48
C SER A 13 9.95 -0.08 -13.09
N GLY A 14 10.59 -0.91 -12.26
CA GLY A 14 11.30 -2.14 -12.64
C GLY A 14 12.81 -2.07 -12.46
N ASP A 15 13.33 -0.92 -12.01
CA ASP A 15 14.75 -0.64 -11.82
C ASP A 15 15.22 -0.81 -10.36
N LEU A 16 14.30 -0.89 -9.40
CA LEU A 16 14.58 -1.15 -7.98
C LEU A 16 14.13 -2.56 -7.56
N ASP A 17 14.55 -2.98 -6.37
CA ASP A 17 14.24 -4.29 -5.81
C ASP A 17 13.29 -4.20 -4.59
N TRP A 18 12.21 -4.98 -4.64
CA TRP A 18 11.24 -5.12 -3.54
C TRP A 18 11.62 -6.23 -2.54
N ALA A 19 12.67 -7.02 -2.80
CA ALA A 19 13.08 -8.13 -1.93
C ALA A 19 13.29 -7.73 -0.45
N PRO A 20 13.83 -6.54 -0.11
CA PRO A 20 13.90 -6.12 1.29
C PRO A 20 12.55 -6.08 2.00
N LEU A 21 11.48 -5.64 1.33
CA LEU A 21 10.13 -5.65 1.90
C LEU A 21 9.54 -7.06 1.91
N ALA A 22 9.77 -7.85 0.86
CA ALA A 22 9.31 -9.24 0.79
C ALA A 22 9.93 -10.13 1.89
N ARG A 23 11.12 -9.79 2.40
CA ARG A 23 11.72 -10.47 3.56
C ARG A 23 11.00 -10.20 4.88
N LEU A 24 10.21 -9.14 4.98
CA LEU A 24 9.48 -8.76 6.20
C LEU A 24 8.10 -9.43 6.29
N GLY A 25 7.60 -10.04 5.21
CA GLY A 25 6.29 -10.66 5.18
C GLY A 25 5.78 -10.99 3.78
N GLN A 26 4.51 -11.37 3.69
CA GLN A 26 3.87 -11.63 2.40
C GLN A 26 3.60 -10.30 1.70
N LEU A 27 4.35 -10.03 0.63
CA LEU A 27 4.25 -8.80 -0.15
C LEU A 27 3.33 -8.97 -1.37
N SER A 28 2.44 -8.01 -1.58
CA SER A 28 1.70 -7.82 -2.84
C SER A 28 1.90 -6.40 -3.33
N VAL A 29 2.28 -6.25 -4.61
CA VAL A 29 2.56 -4.95 -5.23
C VAL A 29 1.60 -4.74 -6.38
N TYR A 30 0.88 -3.63 -6.37
CA TYR A 30 0.04 -3.18 -7.46
C TYR A 30 0.64 -1.93 -8.09
N ASP A 31 0.72 -1.89 -9.42
CA ASP A 31 1.27 -0.74 -10.13
C ASP A 31 0.46 0.53 -9.88
N ARG A 32 -0.87 0.43 -10.00
CA ARG A 32 -1.84 1.49 -9.71
C ARG A 32 -3.10 0.88 -9.12
N THR A 33 -3.74 1.59 -8.20
CA THR A 33 -5.01 1.20 -7.58
C THR A 33 -6.03 2.31 -7.77
N ALA A 34 -7.19 1.99 -8.37
CA ALA A 34 -8.31 2.92 -8.40
C ALA A 34 -8.97 3.00 -7.02
N ALA A 35 -9.62 4.14 -6.71
CA ALA A 35 -10.26 4.36 -5.41
C ALA A 35 -11.25 3.23 -5.03
N THR A 36 -11.98 2.70 -6.02
CA THR A 36 -12.94 1.61 -5.85
C THR A 36 -12.31 0.25 -5.53
N GLU A 37 -11.00 0.10 -5.76
CA GLU A 37 -10.28 -1.17 -5.57
C GLU A 37 -9.49 -1.19 -4.26
N ILE A 38 -9.31 -0.05 -3.58
CA ILE A 38 -8.46 0.09 -2.39
C ILE A 38 -8.86 -0.92 -1.32
N VAL A 39 -10.14 -0.96 -0.95
CA VAL A 39 -10.64 -1.84 0.11
C VAL A 39 -10.43 -3.31 -0.25
N ALA A 40 -10.73 -3.69 -1.49
CA ALA A 40 -10.54 -5.07 -1.94
C ALA A 40 -9.07 -5.51 -1.83
N ARG A 41 -8.14 -4.65 -2.29
CA ARG A 41 -6.70 -4.94 -2.30
C ARG A 41 -6.06 -4.86 -0.91
N ALA A 42 -6.58 -4.01 -0.03
CA ALA A 42 -6.00 -3.74 1.30
C ALA A 42 -6.73 -4.44 2.46
N SER A 43 -7.88 -5.10 2.23
CA SER A 43 -8.75 -5.71 3.26
C SER A 43 -8.00 -6.58 4.28
N GLU A 44 -7.00 -7.32 3.81
CA GLU A 44 -6.21 -8.25 4.60
C GLU A 44 -4.81 -7.71 4.95
N ALA A 45 -4.49 -6.47 4.58
CA ALA A 45 -3.19 -5.88 4.83
C ALA A 45 -3.02 -5.52 6.32
N GLU A 46 -1.89 -5.90 6.87
CA GLU A 46 -1.43 -5.44 8.19
C GLU A 46 -0.56 -4.18 8.06
N ALA A 47 0.20 -4.09 6.96
CA ALA A 47 0.97 -2.94 6.56
C ALA A 47 0.58 -2.51 5.14
N LEU A 48 0.25 -1.22 4.96
CA LEU A 48 -0.12 -0.64 3.68
C LEU A 48 0.90 0.43 3.29
N LEU A 49 1.47 0.31 2.10
CA LEU A 49 2.40 1.28 1.54
C LEU A 49 1.77 1.95 0.32
N LEU A 50 1.95 3.27 0.20
CA LEU A 50 1.40 4.06 -0.89
C LEU A 50 2.19 5.35 -1.13
N ASN A 51 2.02 5.97 -2.30
CA ASN A 51 2.59 7.28 -2.63
C ASN A 51 1.52 8.35 -2.90
N LYS A 52 0.52 8.01 -3.71
CA LYS A 52 -0.53 8.91 -4.24
C LYS A 52 -1.93 8.28 -4.23
N THR A 53 -2.09 7.09 -3.69
CA THR A 53 -3.40 6.46 -3.51
C THR A 53 -4.12 7.10 -2.30
N PRO A 54 -5.27 7.78 -2.48
CA PRO A 54 -5.94 8.49 -1.39
C PRO A 54 -6.51 7.52 -0.37
N LEU A 55 -6.31 7.80 0.92
CA LEU A 55 -6.92 7.06 2.03
C LEU A 55 -7.72 8.01 2.90
N ASP A 56 -9.03 7.85 2.88
CA ASP A 56 -9.93 8.62 3.74
C ASP A 56 -10.38 7.81 4.97
N ALA A 57 -11.06 8.48 5.89
CA ALA A 57 -11.58 7.86 7.11
C ALA A 57 -12.58 6.72 6.83
N ALA A 58 -13.34 6.78 5.73
CA ALA A 58 -14.30 5.76 5.36
C ALA A 58 -13.60 4.47 4.89
N THR A 59 -12.51 4.61 4.15
CA THR A 59 -11.65 3.52 3.69
C THR A 59 -10.96 2.88 4.88
N LEU A 60 -10.34 3.66 5.77
CA LEU A 60 -9.62 3.13 6.93
C LEU A 60 -10.52 2.32 7.87
N LYS A 61 -11.77 2.74 8.07
CA LYS A 61 -12.77 1.98 8.86
C LYS A 61 -13.05 0.58 8.31
N GLN A 62 -12.84 0.36 7.00
CA GLN A 62 -13.05 -0.93 6.34
C GLN A 62 -11.82 -1.83 6.37
N LEU A 63 -10.71 -1.38 6.97
CA LEU A 63 -9.43 -2.11 7.03
C LEU A 63 -9.08 -2.47 8.49
N PRO A 64 -9.85 -3.35 9.16
CA PRO A 64 -9.69 -3.61 10.59
C PRO A 64 -8.37 -4.31 10.97
N LYS A 65 -7.67 -4.91 9.99
CA LYS A 65 -6.37 -5.56 10.16
C LYS A 65 -5.20 -4.59 10.01
N LEU A 66 -5.44 -3.40 9.50
CA LEU A 66 -4.40 -2.43 9.20
C LEU A 66 -3.81 -1.86 10.50
N ARG A 67 -2.49 -2.03 10.65
CA ARG A 67 -1.74 -1.59 11.84
C ARG A 67 -0.67 -0.55 11.52
N TYR A 68 -0.30 -0.44 10.24
CA TYR A 68 0.76 0.45 9.79
C TYR A 68 0.46 0.99 8.39
N ILE A 69 0.67 2.30 8.21
CA ILE A 69 0.65 2.96 6.90
C ILE A 69 2.02 3.61 6.70
N GLY A 70 2.68 3.26 5.60
CA GLY A 70 3.93 3.89 5.17
C GLY A 70 3.72 4.67 3.89
N VAL A 71 4.05 5.97 3.92
CA VAL A 71 3.99 6.81 2.72
C VAL A 71 5.36 6.78 2.04
N LEU A 72 5.41 6.37 0.77
CA LEU A 72 6.61 6.31 -0.07
C LEU A 72 6.96 7.70 -0.64
N ALA A 73 6.80 8.73 0.19
CA ALA A 73 7.06 10.13 -0.11
C ALA A 73 7.22 10.92 1.19
N THR A 74 7.75 12.15 1.10
CA THR A 74 7.82 13.07 2.25
C THR A 74 6.46 13.68 2.58
N GLY A 75 5.64 13.94 1.57
CA GLY A 75 4.29 14.51 1.72
C GLY A 75 3.22 13.43 1.77
N TYR A 76 2.23 13.61 2.65
CA TYR A 76 1.15 12.64 2.91
C TYR A 76 -0.25 13.20 2.65
N ASN A 77 -0.37 14.43 2.16
CA ASN A 77 -1.65 15.00 1.75
C ASN A 77 -1.99 14.46 0.36
N THR A 78 -2.74 13.36 0.34
CA THR A 78 -3.21 12.68 -0.86
C THR A 78 -4.73 12.61 -0.85
#